data_AF-A0A526QTU5-F1
#
_entry.id   AF-A0A526QTU5-F1
#
_cell.length_a   1.000
_cell.length_b   1.000
_cell.length_c   1.000
_cell.angle_alpha   90.00
_cell.angle_beta   90.00
_cell.angle_gamma   90.00
#
_symmetry.space_group_name_H-M   'P 1'
#
loop_
_entity.id
_entity.type
_entity.pdbx_description
1 polymer ?
#
loop_
_entity_poly.entity_id
_entity_poly.type
_entity_poly.pdbx_seq_one_letter_code
_entity_poly.pdbx_strand_id
1 'polypeptide(L)'
;AEPPIELQPAIEEIETSNGDARFDGLERRYAWLLSQLIEQETWTASDFERLVRNADLMPGAAKQALNDWSLDRFDELVLDGEDPVIVNASLFSEATIQSSSLTVSVEGMSA
;
A
#
# COMPACT_ATOMS: atom_id res chain seq x y z
N ALA A 1 27.80 -13.27 47.27
CA ALA A 1 27.57 -14.23 46.17
C ALA A 1 26.63 -13.54 45.21
N GLU A 2 27.20 -13.03 44.12
CA GLU A 2 26.44 -12.47 43.00
C GLU A 2 25.71 -13.62 42.28
N PRO A 3 24.45 -13.44 41.86
CA PRO A 3 23.81 -14.42 40.98
C PRO A 3 24.47 -14.37 39.58
N PRO A 4 24.53 -15.52 38.86
CA PRO A 4 25.18 -15.60 37.56
C PRO A 4 24.41 -14.82 36.49
N ILE A 5 25.14 -14.18 35.56
CA ILE A 5 24.57 -13.64 34.33
C ILE A 5 23.97 -14.80 33.53
N GLU A 6 22.64 -14.87 33.48
CA GLU A 6 21.94 -15.74 32.56
C GLU A 6 22.15 -15.20 31.15
N LEU A 7 23.01 -15.92 30.42
CA LEU A 7 23.15 -15.88 28.97
C LEU A 7 21.78 -16.15 28.35
N GLN A 8 21.02 -15.10 28.12
CA GLN A 8 19.84 -15.16 27.26
C GLN A 8 20.35 -15.50 25.86
N PRO A 9 19.93 -16.63 25.27
CA PRO A 9 20.39 -17.02 23.96
C PRO A 9 19.93 -15.99 22.94
N ALA A 10 20.82 -15.68 22.00
CA ALA A 10 20.47 -15.11 20.73
C ALA A 10 19.40 -16.00 20.07
N ILE A 11 18.13 -15.62 20.21
CA ILE A 11 17.13 -15.96 19.21
C ILE A 11 17.26 -14.91 18.11
N GLU A 12 18.18 -15.24 17.22
CA GLU A 12 18.17 -14.88 15.82
C GLU A 12 16.81 -15.27 15.21
N GLU A 13 15.77 -14.47 15.44
CA GLU A 13 14.60 -14.44 14.58
C GLU A 13 14.84 -13.32 13.56
N ILE A 14 15.81 -13.57 12.69
CA ILE A 14 15.75 -13.06 11.33
C ILE A 14 14.50 -13.64 10.71
N GLU A 15 13.35 -13.04 10.96
CA GLU A 15 12.15 -13.28 10.19
C GLU A 15 12.39 -12.62 8.82
N THR A 16 13.24 -13.26 8.02
CA THR A 16 13.37 -13.06 6.58
C THR A 16 12.11 -13.62 5.92
N SER A 17 11.00 -12.94 6.19
CA SER A 17 9.81 -12.89 5.37
C SER A 17 9.15 -11.56 5.70
N ASN A 18 9.83 -10.50 5.28
CA ASN A 18 9.22 -9.19 5.13
C ASN A 18 8.21 -9.26 3.95
N GLY A 19 7.18 -10.09 4.12
CA GLY A 19 5.89 -9.73 3.55
C GLY A 19 5.43 -8.62 4.45
N ASP A 20 5.61 -7.37 4.02
CA ASP A 20 5.04 -6.25 4.75
C ASP A 20 3.60 -6.62 5.08
N ALA A 21 3.22 -6.66 6.37
CA ALA A 21 1.85 -6.93 6.78
C ALA A 21 0.83 -5.97 6.12
N ARG A 22 1.34 -4.85 5.58
CA ARG A 22 0.62 -3.87 4.76
C ARG A 22 0.03 -4.44 3.45
N PHE A 23 0.57 -5.54 2.92
CA PHE A 23 0.10 -6.21 1.69
C PHE A 23 -0.55 -7.56 1.96
N ASP A 24 -1.03 -7.77 3.18
CA ASP A 24 -1.73 -9.00 3.54
C ASP A 24 -2.90 -9.29 2.56
N GLY A 25 -3.10 -10.56 2.22
CA GLY A 25 -4.10 -10.99 1.24
C GLY A 25 -3.74 -10.78 -0.24
N LEU A 26 -2.64 -10.10 -0.56
CA LEU A 26 -2.18 -9.90 -1.93
C LEU A 26 -1.16 -11.00 -2.34
N GLU A 27 -1.23 -11.50 -3.59
CA GLU A 27 -0.23 -12.50 -4.04
C GLU A 27 1.18 -11.90 -4.07
N ARG A 28 2.20 -12.74 -3.84
CA ARG A 28 3.61 -12.33 -3.79
C ARG A 28 4.08 -11.47 -4.97
N ARG A 29 3.60 -11.76 -6.19
CA ARG A 29 3.96 -10.99 -7.41
C ARG A 29 3.36 -9.59 -7.41
N TYR A 30 2.10 -9.48 -6.98
CA TYR A 30 1.42 -8.19 -6.86
C TYR A 30 1.95 -7.38 -5.68
N ALA A 31 2.27 -8.03 -4.56
CA ALA A 31 2.91 -7.37 -3.42
C ALA A 31 4.27 -6.78 -3.83
N TRP A 32 5.11 -7.54 -4.53
CA TRP A 32 6.38 -7.03 -5.06
C TRP A 32 6.17 -5.84 -6.01
N LEU A 33 5.22 -5.94 -6.95
CA LEU A 33 4.90 -4.85 -7.87
C LEU A 33 4.43 -3.61 -7.12
N LEU A 34 3.54 -3.76 -6.15
CA LEU A 34 2.99 -2.67 -5.36
C LEU A 34 4.07 -2.00 -4.49
N SER A 35 4.97 -2.79 -3.88
CA SER A 35 6.14 -2.26 -3.16
C SER A 35 7.01 -1.37 -4.04
N GLN A 36 7.17 -1.69 -5.32
CA GLN A 36 7.89 -0.83 -6.27
C GLN A 36 7.10 0.42 -6.63
N LEU A 37 5.79 0.28 -6.85
CA LEU A 37 4.93 1.39 -7.24
C LEU A 37 4.83 2.45 -6.16
N ILE A 38 4.75 2.08 -4.87
CA ILE A 38 4.67 3.04 -3.77
C ILE A 38 5.94 3.87 -3.56
N GLU A 39 7.07 3.52 -4.19
CA GLU A 39 8.29 4.33 -4.14
C GLU A 39 8.16 5.65 -4.91
N GLN A 40 7.22 5.74 -5.87
CA GLN A 40 6.93 6.95 -6.64
C GLN A 40 5.43 7.14 -6.86
N GLU A 41 4.92 8.34 -6.63
CA GLU A 41 3.49 8.65 -6.77
C GLU A 41 2.99 8.62 -8.23
N THR A 42 3.89 8.73 -9.21
CA THR A 42 3.51 8.85 -10.62
C THR A 42 4.45 8.03 -11.49
N TRP A 43 3.88 7.18 -12.34
CA TRP A 43 4.60 6.30 -13.27
C TRP A 43 4.11 6.55 -14.69
N THR A 44 5.01 6.53 -15.66
CA THR A 44 4.58 6.51 -17.06
C THR A 44 3.97 5.15 -17.40
N ALA A 45 3.08 5.08 -18.39
CA ALA A 45 2.55 3.79 -18.86
C ALA A 45 3.69 2.82 -19.22
N SER A 46 4.77 3.32 -19.82
CA SER A 46 5.92 2.51 -20.23
C SER A 46 6.72 1.94 -19.05
N ASP A 47 6.90 2.71 -17.97
CA ASP A 47 7.60 2.23 -16.77
C ASP A 47 6.74 1.23 -15.99
N PHE A 48 5.44 1.52 -15.86
CA PHE A 48 4.48 0.60 -15.27
C PHE A 48 4.47 -0.74 -16.02
N GLU A 49 4.33 -0.73 -17.35
CA GLU A 49 4.36 -1.96 -18.15
C GLU A 49 5.65 -2.76 -17.98
N ARG A 50 6.81 -2.08 -17.87
CA ARG A 50 8.09 -2.74 -17.61
C ARG A 50 8.09 -3.44 -16.25
N LEU A 51 7.65 -2.78 -15.19
CA LEU A 51 7.55 -3.37 -13.85
C LEU A 51 6.61 -4.57 -13.84
N VAL A 52 5.44 -4.44 -14.46
CA VAL A 52 4.46 -5.52 -14.50
C VAL A 52 4.99 -6.72 -15.29
N ARG A 53 5.68 -6.50 -16.42
CA ARG A 53 6.32 -7.58 -17.19
C ARG A 53 7.46 -8.25 -16.42
N ASN A 54 8.20 -7.52 -15.59
CA ASN A 54 9.22 -8.11 -14.72
C ASN A 54 8.61 -9.10 -13.71
N ALA A 55 7.35 -8.87 -13.31
CA ALA A 55 6.59 -9.77 -12.44
C ALA A 55 5.87 -10.91 -13.18
N ASP A 56 6.06 -11.05 -14.50
CA ASP A 56 5.34 -11.99 -15.37
C ASP A 56 3.80 -11.81 -15.30
N LEU A 57 3.38 -10.54 -15.21
CA LEU A 57 1.97 -10.15 -15.13
C LEU A 57 1.56 -9.38 -16.39
N MET A 58 0.25 -9.23 -16.58
CA MET A 58 -0.32 -8.41 -17.65
C MET A 58 -0.68 -7.02 -17.10
N PRO A 59 -0.28 -5.90 -17.73
CA PRO A 59 -0.49 -4.53 -17.21
C PRO A 59 -1.93 -4.23 -16.80
N GLY A 60 -2.89 -4.49 -17.68
CA GLY A 60 -4.30 -4.26 -17.39
C GLY A 60 -4.82 -5.13 -16.25
N ALA A 61 -4.48 -6.42 -16.25
CA ALA A 61 -4.90 -7.34 -15.20
C ALA A 61 -4.25 -7.00 -13.85
N ALA A 62 -2.99 -6.57 -13.84
CA ALA A 62 -2.27 -6.19 -12.64
C ALA A 62 -2.86 -4.92 -12.01
N LYS A 63 -3.13 -3.90 -12.83
CA LYS A 63 -3.82 -2.69 -12.37
C LYS A 63 -5.18 -3.04 -11.77
N GLN A 64 -5.96 -3.86 -12.47
CA GLN A 64 -7.28 -4.26 -12.00
C GLN A 64 -7.22 -5.04 -10.69
N ALA A 65 -6.32 -6.02 -10.56
CA ALA A 65 -6.15 -6.81 -9.34
C ALA A 65 -5.70 -5.96 -8.15
N LEU A 66 -4.78 -5.01 -8.36
CA LEU A 66 -4.33 -4.08 -7.32
C LEU A 66 -5.45 -3.16 -6.85
N ASN A 67 -6.23 -2.61 -7.79
CA ASN A 67 -7.38 -1.77 -7.48
C ASN A 67 -8.51 -2.52 -6.76
N ASP A 68 -8.78 -3.75 -7.17
CA ASP A 68 -9.79 -4.61 -6.53
C ASP A 68 -9.39 -4.92 -5.07
N TRP A 69 -8.12 -5.29 -4.87
CA TRP A 69 -7.57 -5.51 -3.53
C TRP A 69 -7.60 -4.24 -2.67
N SER A 70 -7.25 -3.08 -3.22
CA SER A 70 -7.25 -1.84 -2.45
C SER A 70 -8.66 -1.36 -2.12
N LEU A 71 -9.63 -1.59 -2.98
CA LEU A 71 -11.05 -1.30 -2.70
C LEU A 71 -11.56 -2.18 -1.55
N ASP A 72 -11.24 -3.47 -1.52
CA ASP A 72 -11.65 -4.37 -0.43
C ASP A 72 -11.03 -3.95 0.93
N ARG A 73 -9.79 -3.43 0.91
CA ARG A 73 -9.05 -3.07 2.13
C ARG A 73 -9.27 -1.64 2.61
N PHE A 74 -9.32 -0.68 1.69
CA PHE A 74 -9.30 0.76 1.96
C PHE A 74 -10.54 1.50 1.44
N ASP A 75 -11.43 0.83 0.70
CA ASP A 75 -12.54 1.45 -0.04
C ASP A 75 -12.08 2.48 -1.09
N GLU A 76 -10.79 2.45 -1.46
CA GLU A 76 -10.15 3.39 -2.37
C GLU A 76 -9.29 2.68 -3.42
N LEU A 77 -9.12 3.31 -4.60
CA LEU A 77 -8.26 2.82 -5.66
C LEU A 77 -6.80 3.16 -5.38
N VAL A 78 -5.91 2.16 -5.43
CA VAL A 78 -4.47 2.36 -5.27
C VAL A 78 -3.81 2.88 -6.55
N LEU A 79 -4.35 2.55 -7.73
CA LEU A 79 -3.88 3.04 -9.02
C LEU A 79 -4.99 3.79 -9.76
N ASP A 80 -4.72 5.04 -10.09
CA ASP A 80 -5.58 5.91 -10.90
C ASP A 80 -4.87 6.36 -12.19
N GLY A 81 -5.62 6.84 -13.18
CA GLY A 81 -5.06 7.25 -14.47
C GLY A 81 -4.53 6.09 -15.35
N GLU A 82 -4.22 6.39 -16.60
CA GLU A 82 -3.67 5.42 -17.58
C GLU A 82 -2.31 5.83 -18.12
N ASP A 83 -2.11 7.13 -18.39
CA ASP A 83 -0.80 7.71 -18.67
C ASP A 83 -0.81 9.21 -18.25
N PRO A 84 -0.15 9.57 -17.13
CA PRO A 84 0.58 8.69 -16.22
C PRO A 84 -0.35 7.88 -15.30
N VAL A 85 0.16 6.76 -14.80
CA VAL A 85 -0.43 5.97 -13.72
C VAL A 85 -0.09 6.63 -12.39
N ILE A 86 -1.10 7.05 -11.63
CA ILE A 86 -0.98 7.70 -10.33
C ILE A 86 -1.15 6.65 -9.24
N VAL A 87 -0.18 6.56 -8.33
CA VAL A 87 -0.16 5.60 -7.21
C VAL A 87 -0.56 6.35 -5.94
N ASN A 88 -1.65 5.93 -5.31
CA ASN A 88 -2.11 6.50 -4.05
C ASN A 88 -1.33 5.90 -2.87
N ALA A 89 -0.08 6.34 -2.70
CA ALA A 89 0.79 5.88 -1.61
C ALA A 89 0.30 6.32 -0.22
N SER A 90 -0.62 7.31 -0.17
CA SER A 90 -1.23 7.77 1.08
C SER A 90 -2.04 6.68 1.79
N LEU A 91 -2.58 5.69 1.05
CA LEU A 91 -3.27 4.53 1.62
C LEU A 91 -2.38 3.69 2.57
N PHE A 92 -1.06 3.74 2.37
CA PHE A 92 -0.08 2.98 3.16
C PHE A 92 0.65 3.80 4.21
N SER A 93 0.40 5.11 4.24
CA SER A 93 0.95 6.03 5.23
C SER A 93 -0.01 6.07 6.41
N GLU A 94 0.47 5.73 7.61
CA GLU A 94 -0.28 5.58 8.87
C GLU A 94 -1.03 6.85 9.37
N ALA A 95 -1.19 7.90 8.54
CA ALA A 95 -1.63 9.21 8.97
C ALA A 95 -2.65 9.84 8.00
N THR A 96 -3.93 9.47 8.16
CA THR A 96 -5.02 10.45 8.37
C THR A 96 -6.36 9.72 8.38
N ILE A 97 -6.79 9.38 9.59
CA ILE A 97 -8.22 9.26 9.88
C ILE A 97 -8.86 10.62 9.55
N GLN A 98 -9.79 10.60 8.60
CA GLN A 98 -10.88 11.57 8.43
C GLN A 98 -10.52 13.05 8.22
N SER A 99 -10.75 13.52 6.99
CA SER A 99 -11.26 14.89 6.76
C SER A 99 -12.42 14.88 5.77
N SER A 100 -13.27 13.86 5.86
CA SER A 100 -14.58 13.82 5.19
C SER A 100 -15.67 14.09 6.22
N SER A 101 -15.62 15.26 6.85
CA SER A 101 -16.84 15.83 7.45
C SER A 101 -17.24 17.03 6.62
N LEU A 102 -18.05 16.76 5.59
CA LEU A 102 -18.93 17.75 5.00
C LEU A 102 -19.76 18.34 6.14
N THR A 103 -19.38 19.51 6.64
CA THR A 103 -20.32 20.35 7.37
C THR A 103 -21.17 21.03 6.31
N VAL A 104 -22.38 20.51 6.10
CA VAL A 104 -23.42 21.23 5.37
C VAL A 104 -23.67 22.53 6.12
N SER A 105 -23.26 23.64 5.53
CA SER A 105 -23.66 24.98 5.96
C SER A 105 -25.18 25.07 5.85
N VAL A 106 -25.89 24.93 6.98
CA VAL A 106 -27.24 25.48 7.09
C VAL A 106 -27.10 26.88 7.68
N GLU A 107 -26.94 27.84 6.78
CA GLU A 107 -27.25 29.25 7.05
C GLU A 107 -28.72 29.36 7.47
N GLY A 108 -28.98 30.16 8.51
CA GLY A 108 -30.28 30.76 8.76
C GLY A 108 -30.98 30.29 10.03
N MET A 109 -30.70 30.96 11.16
CA MET A 109 -31.78 31.44 12.02
C MET A 109 -31.27 32.60 12.89
N SER A 110 -31.35 33.81 12.34
CA SER A 110 -31.37 35.04 13.12
C SER A 110 -32.83 35.39 13.42
N ALA A 111 -33.19 35.47 14.71
CA ALA A 111 -34.22 36.36 15.24
C ALA A 111 -34.17 36.33 16.78
#